data_AF-A0A0C9NI00-F1
#
_entry.id   AF-A0A0C9NI00-F1
#
_cell.length_a   1.000
_cell.length_b   1.000
_cell.length_c   1.000
_cell.angle_alpha   90.00
_cell.angle_beta   90.00
_cell.angle_gamma   90.00
#
_symmetry.space_group_name_H-M   'P 1'
#
loop_
_entity.id
_entity.type
_entity.pdbx_description
1 polymer ?
#
loop_
_entity_poly.entity_id
_entity_poly.type
_entity_poly.pdbx_seq_one_letter_code
_entity_poly.pdbx_strand_id
1 'polypeptide(L)'
;MSIFGNILGKIFNHGGKKADAPAGQATPAPAQPAPAQPTPAPAAPAAPAPQAVDVGAVLSEMASMKNGGGNYQSSIVDLLKLLDLDSSLAARKELANELNVHAGEDGSAEQNIALHKAVMAKLAENGGIVPDSLRN
;
A
#
# COMPACT_ATOMS: atom_id res chain seq x y z
N MET A 1 -18.50 -5.54 12.14
CA MET A 1 -17.64 -4.63 11.34
C MET A 1 -16.63 -5.49 10.62
N SER A 2 -16.55 -5.41 9.29
CA SER A 2 -15.68 -6.28 8.49
C SER A 2 -14.19 -6.03 8.78
N ILE A 3 -13.41 -7.11 8.87
CA ILE A 3 -11.96 -7.04 9.09
C ILE A 3 -11.27 -6.41 7.88
N PHE A 4 -11.69 -6.78 6.66
CA PHE A 4 -11.19 -6.17 5.44
C PHE A 4 -11.42 -4.65 5.41
N GLY A 5 -12.60 -4.18 5.83
CA GLY A 5 -12.89 -2.74 5.90
C GLY A 5 -11.97 -1.99 6.85
N ASN A 6 -11.55 -2.61 7.96
CA ASN A 6 -10.55 -2.04 8.86
C ASN A 6 -9.16 -1.99 8.23
N ILE A 7 -8.76 -3.03 7.48
CA ILE A 7 -7.50 -3.08 6.73
C ILE A 7 -7.47 -1.94 5.71
N LEU A 8 -8.53 -1.82 4.89
CA LEU A 8 -8.71 -0.75 3.91
C LEU A 8 -8.62 0.62 4.58
N GLY A 9 -9.41 0.85 5.62
CA GLY A 9 -9.42 2.12 6.34
C GLY A 9 -8.05 2.50 6.88
N LYS A 10 -7.31 1.57 7.49
CA LYS A 10 -5.94 1.83 7.99
C LYS A 10 -4.98 2.21 6.88
N ILE A 11 -4.99 1.47 5.77
CA ILE A 11 -4.07 1.71 4.65
C ILE A 11 -4.40 3.03 3.95
N PHE A 12 -5.66 3.29 3.63
CA PHE A 12 -6.05 4.52 2.92
C PHE A 12 -5.99 5.76 3.81
N ASN A 13 -6.27 5.65 5.11
CA ASN A 13 -6.08 6.75 6.06
C ASN A 13 -4.59 7.07 6.31
N HIS A 14 -3.69 6.11 6.13
CA HIS A 14 -2.25 6.34 6.20
C HIS A 14 -1.70 6.87 4.87
N GLY A 15 -2.12 6.30 3.74
CA GLY A 15 -1.74 6.73 2.39
C GLY A 15 -2.23 8.12 2.00
N GLY A 16 -3.43 8.51 2.47
CA GLY A 16 -3.95 9.86 2.28
C GLY A 16 -3.18 10.94 3.03
N LYS A 17 -2.32 10.57 4.00
CA LYS A 17 -1.44 11.51 4.72
C LYS A 17 -0.08 11.68 4.06
N LYS A 18 0.22 10.94 2.99
CA LYS A 18 1.52 10.92 2.30
C LYS A 18 1.42 11.28 0.82
N ALA A 19 0.46 12.13 0.46
CA ALA A 19 0.47 12.82 -0.83
C ALA A 19 1.14 14.21 -0.75
N ASP A 20 1.77 14.56 0.37
CA ASP A 20 2.73 15.66 0.46
C ASP A 20 4.15 15.08 0.47
N ALA A 21 4.57 14.52 -0.66
CA ALA A 21 6.01 14.49 -0.95
C ALA A 21 6.47 15.95 -1.06
N PRO A 22 7.59 16.33 -0.41
CA PRO A 22 7.98 17.73 -0.26
C PRO A 22 8.12 18.36 -1.64
N ALA A 23 7.34 19.43 -1.85
CA ALA A 23 7.54 20.34 -2.96
C ALA A 23 9.03 20.64 -3.06
N GLY A 24 9.64 20.18 -4.16
CA GLY A 24 11.01 20.54 -4.51
C GLY A 24 11.11 22.05 -4.43
N GLN A 25 11.92 22.54 -3.50
CA GLN A 25 12.13 23.96 -3.28
C GLN A 25 12.66 24.56 -4.58
N ALA A 26 11.79 25.27 -5.29
CA ALA A 26 12.20 26.15 -6.36
C ALA A 26 12.93 27.33 -5.71
N THR A 27 14.27 27.28 -5.69
CA THR A 27 15.08 28.49 -5.51
C THR A 27 14.93 29.36 -6.75
N PRO A 28 14.42 30.61 -6.64
CA PRO A 28 14.40 31.53 -7.77
C PRO A 28 15.81 32.11 -7.95
N ALA A 29 16.54 31.64 -8.96
CA ALA A 29 17.75 32.32 -9.42
C ALA A 29 17.36 33.48 -10.35
N PRO A 30 18.00 34.66 -10.25
CA PRO A 30 17.61 35.84 -11.02
C PRO A 30 17.97 35.69 -12.51
N ALA A 31 17.05 36.10 -13.38
CA ALA A 31 17.20 36.10 -14.82
C ALA A 31 18.18 37.18 -15.33
N GLN A 32 19.05 36.81 -16.27
CA GLN A 32 19.84 37.72 -17.10
C GLN A 32 19.50 37.41 -18.58
N PRO A 33 19.24 38.41 -19.45
CA PRO A 33 18.78 38.17 -20.82
C PRO A 33 19.94 38.10 -21.83
N ALA A 34 19.99 37.04 -22.66
CA ALA A 34 20.73 36.99 -23.94
C ALA A 34 20.19 35.85 -24.85
N PRO A 35 20.32 35.93 -26.20
CA PRO A 35 19.35 35.36 -27.13
C PRO A 35 19.69 33.97 -27.72
N ALA A 36 18.63 33.17 -27.86
CA ALA A 36 18.28 32.16 -28.88
C ALA A 36 19.31 31.11 -29.36
N GLN A 37 19.20 29.89 -28.80
CA GLN A 37 19.45 28.62 -29.50
C GLN A 37 18.29 27.64 -29.20
N PRO A 38 17.87 26.77 -30.15
CA PRO A 38 16.81 25.79 -29.91
C PRO A 38 17.32 24.67 -29.00
N THR A 39 16.97 24.73 -27.71
CA THR A 39 17.17 23.65 -26.75
C THR A 39 16.06 22.61 -26.85
N PRO A 40 16.32 21.32 -26.52
CA PRO A 40 15.32 20.27 -26.54
C PRO A 40 14.18 20.61 -25.58
N ALA A 41 12.95 20.33 -26.01
CA ALA A 41 11.74 20.53 -25.23
C ALA A 41 11.90 19.98 -23.80
N PRO A 42 11.58 20.78 -22.75
CA PRO A 42 11.48 20.26 -21.40
C PRO A 42 10.46 19.14 -21.37
N ALA A 43 10.88 17.95 -20.94
CA ALA A 43 9.98 16.85 -20.64
C ALA A 43 8.90 17.39 -19.69
N ALA A 44 7.64 17.29 -20.13
CA ALA A 44 6.50 17.71 -19.34
C ALA A 44 6.58 17.07 -17.94
N PRO A 45 6.29 17.83 -16.87
CA PRO A 45 6.08 17.24 -15.56
C PRO A 45 5.01 16.16 -15.72
N ALA A 46 5.37 14.91 -15.41
CA ALA A 46 4.41 13.83 -15.36
C ALA A 46 3.23 14.32 -14.51
N ALA A 47 2.04 14.36 -15.12
CA ALA A 47 0.81 14.72 -14.44
C ALA A 47 0.77 13.94 -13.11
N PRO A 48 0.38 14.58 -11.98
CA PRO A 48 0.21 13.86 -10.74
C PRO A 48 -0.71 12.69 -11.06
N ALA A 49 -0.15 11.48 -10.94
CA ALA A 49 -0.90 10.27 -11.18
C ALA A 49 -2.16 10.32 -10.31
N PRO A 50 -3.29 9.76 -10.78
CA PRO A 50 -4.47 9.62 -9.94
C PRO A 50 -4.03 9.07 -8.58
N GLN A 51 -4.65 9.61 -7.53
CA GLN A 51 -4.29 9.55 -6.11
C GLN A 51 -4.39 8.14 -5.51
N ALA A 52 -3.92 7.15 -6.25
CA ALA A 52 -3.98 5.75 -5.90
C ALA A 52 -2.99 5.53 -4.74
N VAL A 53 -3.51 4.93 -3.68
CA VAL A 53 -2.75 4.72 -2.46
C VAL A 53 -1.75 3.61 -2.70
N ASP A 54 -0.46 3.92 -2.62
CA ASP A 54 0.58 2.90 -2.73
C ASP A 54 0.61 2.04 -1.45
N VAL A 55 -0.03 0.88 -1.53
CA VAL A 55 -0.21 -0.06 -0.41
C VAL A 55 1.15 -0.56 0.06
N GLY A 56 2.07 -0.82 -0.88
CA GLY A 56 3.42 -1.26 -0.56
C GLY A 56 4.20 -0.23 0.25
N ALA A 57 4.20 1.02 -0.20
CA ALA A 57 4.87 2.12 0.49
C ALA A 57 4.24 2.41 1.86
N VAL A 58 2.92 2.35 1.96
CA VAL A 58 2.18 2.55 3.22
C VAL A 58 2.51 1.45 4.23
N LEU A 59 2.48 0.18 3.83
CA LEU A 59 2.82 -0.94 4.70
C LEU A 59 4.29 -0.86 5.13
N SER A 60 5.21 -0.53 4.21
CA SER A 60 6.63 -0.37 4.52
C SER A 60 6.89 0.78 5.51
N GLU A 61 6.17 1.90 5.36
CA GLU A 61 6.28 3.03 6.29
C GLU A 61 5.75 2.65 7.68
N MET A 62 4.57 2.03 7.76
CA MET A 62 4.03 1.55 9.04
C MET A 62 4.97 0.55 9.69
N ALA A 63 5.59 -0.35 8.92
CA ALA A 63 6.54 -1.33 9.45
C ALA A 63 7.79 -0.65 10.02
N SER A 64 8.25 0.41 9.37
CA SER A 64 9.36 1.23 9.85
C SER A 64 9.00 1.97 11.14
N MET A 65 7.78 2.50 11.24
CA MET A 65 7.28 3.17 12.45
C MET A 65 7.09 2.21 13.62
N LYS A 66 6.65 0.97 13.37
CA LYS A 66 6.43 -0.06 14.40
C LYS A 66 7.69 -0.82 14.84
N ASN A 67 8.89 -0.41 14.39
CA ASN A 67 10.16 -1.10 14.67
C ASN A 67 10.21 -2.55 14.13
N GLY A 68 9.55 -2.78 12.99
CA GLY A 68 9.44 -4.09 12.37
C GLY A 68 7.98 -4.51 12.16
N GLY A 69 7.71 -5.02 10.96
CA GLY A 69 6.38 -5.52 10.55
C GLY A 69 6.33 -7.04 10.38
N GLY A 70 7.34 -7.77 10.87
CA GLY A 70 7.46 -9.21 10.65
C GLY A 70 7.48 -9.56 9.15
N ASN A 71 6.78 -10.63 8.77
CA ASN A 71 6.69 -11.07 7.38
C ASN A 71 5.34 -10.68 6.74
N TYR A 72 4.92 -9.42 6.91
CA TYR A 72 3.62 -8.92 6.40
C TYR A 72 3.40 -9.11 4.89
N GLN A 73 4.46 -9.40 4.13
CA GLN A 73 4.42 -9.64 2.69
C GLN A 73 3.91 -11.03 2.31
N SER A 74 3.95 -11.99 3.24
CA SER A 74 3.55 -13.37 3.02
C SER A 74 2.64 -13.90 4.14
N SER A 75 2.77 -13.35 5.34
CA SER A 75 1.97 -13.69 6.51
C SER A 75 0.85 -12.68 6.73
N ILE A 76 -0.40 -13.13 6.55
CA ILE A 76 -1.59 -12.38 6.93
C ILE A 76 -1.61 -12.01 8.42
N VAL A 77 -1.01 -12.85 9.28
CA VAL A 77 -0.90 -12.60 10.73
C VAL A 77 -0.07 -11.34 11.00
N ASP A 78 1.13 -11.25 10.40
CA ASP A 78 2.01 -10.10 10.56
C ASP A 78 1.40 -8.83 9.96
N LEU A 79 0.68 -8.95 8.83
CA LEU A 79 -0.09 -7.84 8.25
C LEU A 79 -1.13 -7.30 9.25
N LEU A 80 -1.91 -8.18 9.88
CA LEU A 80 -2.91 -7.77 10.88
C LEU A 80 -2.25 -7.11 12.10
N LYS A 81 -1.13 -7.67 12.60
CA LYS A 81 -0.36 -7.07 13.71
C LYS A 81 0.20 -5.69 13.36
N LEU A 82 0.70 -5.54 12.14
CA LEU A 82 1.22 -4.28 11.64
C LEU A 82 0.14 -3.20 11.65
N LEU A 83 -1.08 -3.56 11.22
CA LEU A 83 -2.25 -2.68 11.19
C LEU A 83 -2.91 -2.49 12.56
N ASP A 84 -2.41 -3.15 13.60
CA ASP A 84 -2.98 -3.14 14.94
C ASP A 84 -4.40 -3.75 14.99
N LEU A 85 -4.56 -4.89 14.30
CA LEU A 85 -5.79 -5.66 14.20
C LEU A 85 -5.66 -7.03 14.86
N ASP A 86 -6.79 -7.64 15.21
CA ASP A 86 -6.81 -8.99 15.76
C ASP A 86 -6.24 -9.99 14.73
N SER A 87 -5.23 -10.73 15.15
CA SER A 87 -4.50 -11.70 14.30
C SER A 87 -4.83 -13.15 14.67
N SER A 88 -5.88 -13.33 15.48
CA SER A 88 -6.32 -14.64 15.96
C SER A 88 -6.90 -15.48 14.82
N LEU A 89 -7.03 -16.79 15.04
CA LEU A 89 -7.64 -17.68 14.05
C LEU A 89 -9.08 -17.26 13.71
N ALA A 90 -9.84 -16.78 14.70
CA ALA A 90 -11.20 -16.30 14.48
C ALA A 90 -11.22 -15.15 13.46
N ALA A 91 -10.38 -14.13 13.63
CA ALA A 91 -10.28 -13.01 12.69
C ALA A 91 -9.86 -13.45 11.28
N ARG A 92 -8.91 -14.37 11.17
CA ARG A 92 -8.50 -14.92 9.86
C ARG A 92 -9.62 -15.69 9.17
N LYS A 93 -10.39 -16.48 9.92
CA LYS A 93 -11.54 -17.22 9.39
C LYS A 93 -12.66 -16.29 8.94
N GLU A 94 -12.94 -15.25 9.72
CA GLU A 94 -13.91 -14.21 9.34
C GLU A 94 -13.45 -13.49 8.08
N LEU A 95 -12.18 -13.06 8.01
CA LEU A 95 -11.62 -12.42 6.81
C LEU A 95 -11.65 -13.34 5.58
N ALA A 96 -11.36 -14.63 5.76
CA ALA A 96 -11.42 -15.62 4.71
C ALA A 96 -12.86 -15.82 4.20
N ASN A 97 -13.84 -15.85 5.11
CA ASN A 97 -15.26 -15.94 4.74
C ASN A 97 -15.70 -14.69 3.97
N GLU A 98 -15.35 -13.50 4.47
CA GLU A 98 -15.67 -12.21 3.84
C GLU A 98 -15.08 -12.09 2.42
N LEU A 99 -13.89 -12.65 2.19
CA LEU A 99 -13.22 -12.66 0.90
C LEU A 99 -13.49 -13.92 0.07
N ASN A 100 -14.34 -14.83 0.57
CA ASN A 100 -14.65 -16.13 -0.04
C ASN A 100 -13.39 -16.95 -0.39
N VAL A 101 -12.41 -16.97 0.51
CA VAL A 101 -11.16 -17.71 0.39
C VAL A 101 -11.29 -19.05 1.11
N HIS A 102 -11.29 -20.13 0.33
CA HIS A 102 -11.42 -21.51 0.82
C HIS A 102 -10.24 -22.38 0.37
N ALA A 103 -9.01 -21.88 0.55
CA ALA A 103 -7.80 -22.61 0.21
C ALA A 103 -7.26 -23.36 1.43
N GLY A 104 -7.27 -24.70 1.39
CA GLY A 104 -6.71 -25.53 2.44
C GLY A 104 -7.43 -25.45 3.80
N GLU A 105 -6.79 -26.00 4.84
CA GLU A 105 -7.30 -26.00 6.21
C GLU A 105 -7.09 -24.65 6.93
N ASP A 106 -7.96 -24.37 7.89
CA ASP A 106 -7.90 -23.16 8.72
C ASP A 106 -6.54 -22.99 9.42
N GLY A 107 -5.84 -21.89 9.11
CA GLY A 107 -4.54 -21.57 9.67
C GLY A 107 -3.34 -22.20 8.95
N SER A 108 -3.57 -23.02 7.92
CA SER A 108 -2.50 -23.62 7.11
C SER A 108 -1.71 -22.56 6.34
N ALA A 109 -0.46 -22.88 5.99
CA ALA A 109 0.37 -22.00 5.16
C ALA A 109 -0.32 -21.67 3.83
N GLU A 110 -0.93 -22.67 3.19
CA GLU A 110 -1.70 -22.51 1.95
C GLU A 110 -2.86 -21.53 2.10
N GLN A 111 -3.63 -21.65 3.19
CA GLN A 111 -4.73 -20.72 3.49
C GLN A 111 -4.20 -19.31 3.71
N ASN A 112 -3.13 -19.16 4.50
CA ASN A 112 -2.57 -17.85 4.81
C ASN A 112 -2.06 -17.13 3.55
N ILE A 113 -1.40 -17.85 2.63
CA ILE A 113 -0.92 -17.31 1.35
C ILE A 113 -2.10 -16.90 0.48
N ALA A 114 -3.10 -17.78 0.30
CA ALA A 114 -4.27 -17.48 -0.51
C ALA A 114 -5.07 -16.30 0.05
N LEU A 115 -5.23 -16.24 1.37
CA LEU A 115 -5.93 -15.16 2.06
C LEU A 115 -5.20 -13.83 1.89
N HIS A 116 -3.87 -13.84 2.07
CA HIS A 116 -3.03 -12.66 1.85
C HIS A 116 -3.19 -12.13 0.41
N LYS A 117 -3.12 -13.01 -0.59
CA LYS A 117 -3.30 -12.64 -2.00
C LYS A 117 -4.68 -12.08 -2.29
N ALA A 118 -5.72 -12.65 -1.70
CA ALA A 118 -7.09 -12.14 -1.84
C ALA A 118 -7.25 -10.74 -1.22
N VAL A 119 -6.67 -10.51 -0.04
CA VAL A 119 -6.64 -9.18 0.59
C VAL A 119 -5.94 -8.16 -0.32
N MET A 120 -4.79 -8.52 -0.87
CA MET A 120 -4.01 -7.67 -1.78
C MET A 120 -4.75 -7.38 -3.08
N ALA A 121 -5.38 -8.40 -3.69
CA ALA A 121 -6.24 -8.19 -4.84
C ALA A 121 -7.40 -7.24 -4.52
N LYS A 122 -8.06 -7.43 -3.38
CA LYS A 122 -9.19 -6.59 -2.97
C LYS A 122 -8.77 -5.15 -2.66
N LEU A 123 -7.60 -4.95 -2.09
CA LEU A 123 -7.00 -3.62 -1.91
C LEU A 123 -6.77 -2.94 -3.27
N ALA A 124 -6.26 -3.68 -4.26
CA ALA A 124 -6.07 -3.16 -5.61
C ALA A 124 -7.40 -2.78 -6.29
N GLU A 125 -8.44 -3.60 -6.14
CA GLU A 125 -9.79 -3.31 -6.64
C GLU A 125 -10.40 -2.04 -6.03
N ASN A 126 -10.00 -1.66 -4.81
CA ASN A 126 -10.48 -0.47 -4.12
C ASN A 126 -9.59 0.78 -4.37
N GLY A 127 -8.68 0.74 -5.35
CA GLY A 127 -7.85 1.88 -5.73
C GLY A 127 -6.46 1.92 -5.08
N GLY A 128 -6.03 0.80 -4.48
CA GLY A 128 -4.66 0.64 -3.98
C GLY A 128 -3.67 0.21 -5.08
N ILE A 129 -2.46 0.75 -5.08
CA ILE A 129 -1.36 0.22 -5.89
C ILE A 129 -0.66 -0.84 -5.06
N VAL A 130 -0.73 -2.09 -5.51
CA VAL A 130 -0.09 -3.22 -4.82
C VAL A 130 1.11 -3.71 -5.63
N PRO A 131 2.34 -3.63 -5.08
CA PRO A 131 3.54 -4.13 -5.75
C PRO A 131 3.52 -5.65 -5.88
N ASP A 132 4.19 -6.16 -6.91
CA ASP A 132 4.22 -7.60 -7.22
C ASP A 132 4.76 -8.45 -6.07
N SER A 133 5.71 -7.90 -5.29
CA SER A 133 6.26 -8.54 -4.09
C SER A 133 5.22 -8.85 -2.99
N LEU A 134 4.04 -8.23 -3.03
CA LEU A 134 2.92 -8.53 -2.12
C LEU A 134 1.87 -9.46 -2.75
N ARG A 135 1.95 -9.75 -4.05
CA ARG A 135 0.97 -10.56 -4.80
C ARG A 135 1.36 -12.03 -4.86
N ASN A 136 2.52 -12.39 -4.31
CA ASN A 136 3.14 -13.70 -4.48
C ASN A 136 2.58 -14.76 -3.53
#